data_AF-A0A5N8YSZ0-F1
#
_entry.id   AF-A0A5N8YSZ0-F1
#
_cell.length_a   1.000
_cell.length_b   1.000
_cell.length_c   1.000
_cell.angle_alpha   90.00
_cell.angle_beta   90.00
_cell.angle_gamma   90.00
#
_symmetry.space_group_name_H-M   'P 1'
#
loop_
_entity.id
_entity.type
_entity.pdbx_description
1 polymer ?
#
loop_
_entity_poly.entity_id
_entity_poly.type
_entity_poly.pdbx_seq_one_letter_code
_entity_poly.pdbx_strand_id
1 'polypeptide(L)'
;MRVPGRRLNNSPDECGNQAGRFAEAIRDHHMDRAWELLSKESKGVRQGIWGTENKIDLQLVYQAAHDPSHPMYKQMMEDFRKAVLKYWPLEDLSDLGVAPTSYIDADNAFAFLPFSMTNNHELAEKGTVRNGLIIPMFLEEGIWKVDLPGWRHAWIDT
;
A
#
# COMPACT_ATOMS: atom_id res chain seq x y z
N MET A 1 -5.25 12.34 14.26
CA MET A 1 -6.36 11.48 13.78
C MET A 1 -6.24 10.12 14.46
N ARG A 2 -7.34 9.53 14.95
CA ARG A 2 -7.32 8.18 15.58
C ARG A 2 -7.58 7.15 14.49
N VAL A 3 -6.66 6.19 14.30
CA VAL A 3 -6.87 5.06 13.36
C VAL A 3 -8.05 4.23 13.89
N PRO A 4 -9.10 3.96 13.09
CA PRO A 4 -10.22 3.14 13.51
C PRO A 4 -9.78 1.69 13.79
N GLY A 5 -10.62 0.96 14.52
CA GLY A 5 -10.40 -0.46 14.81
C GLY A 5 -9.76 -0.75 16.16
N ARG A 6 -9.61 -2.06 16.44
CA ARG A 6 -9.05 -2.60 17.68
C ARG A 6 -7.72 -3.29 17.37
N ARG A 7 -6.69 -2.94 18.15
CA ARG A 7 -5.43 -3.70 18.15
C ARG A 7 -5.62 -5.02 18.87
N LEU A 8 -5.15 -6.10 18.25
CA LEU A 8 -5.15 -7.43 18.85
C LEU A 8 -3.80 -7.74 19.54
N ASN A 9 -2.71 -7.18 19.01
CA ASN A 9 -1.35 -7.36 19.48
C ASN A 9 -0.53 -6.06 19.28
N ASN A 10 0.64 -6.00 19.91
CA ASN A 10 1.61 -4.91 19.73
C ASN A 10 2.76 -5.27 18.77
N SER A 11 2.81 -6.52 18.33
CA SER A 11 3.79 -7.08 17.40
C SER A 11 3.17 -7.24 16.02
N PRO A 12 3.95 -7.26 14.93
CA PRO A 12 3.36 -7.36 13.60
C PRO A 12 2.80 -8.77 13.41
N ASP A 13 1.57 -8.83 12.93
CA ASP A 13 0.93 -10.06 12.46
C ASP A 13 1.03 -10.16 10.94
N GLU A 14 0.36 -11.15 10.35
CA GLU A 14 0.38 -11.35 8.91
C GLU A 14 -0.03 -10.09 8.13
N CYS A 15 -1.08 -9.39 8.59
CA CYS A 15 -1.54 -8.14 7.98
C CYS A 15 -0.43 -7.08 7.97
N GLY A 16 0.15 -6.81 9.14
CA GLY A 16 1.28 -5.87 9.28
C GLY A 16 2.49 -6.28 8.44
N ASN A 17 2.80 -7.58 8.35
CA ASN A 17 3.90 -8.10 7.55
C ASN A 17 3.66 -7.91 6.04
N GLN A 18 2.44 -8.10 5.54
CA GLN A 18 2.12 -7.85 4.13
C GLN A 18 2.25 -6.36 3.78
N ALA A 19 1.80 -5.47 4.68
CA ALA A 19 1.96 -4.03 4.52
C ALA A 19 3.44 -3.62 4.45
N GLY A 20 4.28 -4.18 5.34
CA GLY A 20 5.73 -3.94 5.32
C GLY A 20 6.38 -4.40 4.02
N ARG A 21 6.06 -5.61 3.55
CA ARG A 21 6.56 -6.15 2.27
C ARG A 21 6.18 -5.29 1.07
N PHE A 22 4.97 -4.71 1.08
CA PHE A 22 4.56 -3.79 0.02
C PHE A 22 5.43 -2.54 0.03
N ALA A 23 5.63 -1.94 1.19
CA ALA A 23 6.43 -0.74 1.34
C ALA A 23 7.90 -0.96 0.94
N GLU A 24 8.49 -2.09 1.34
CA GLU A 24 9.82 -2.52 0.91
C GLU A 24 9.90 -2.72 -0.62
N ALA A 25 8.88 -3.35 -1.22
CA ALA A 25 8.85 -3.55 -2.67
C ALA A 25 8.79 -2.23 -3.44
N ILE A 26 8.04 -1.23 -2.96
CA ILE A 26 8.03 0.12 -3.54
C ILE A 26 9.39 0.80 -3.38
N ARG A 27 9.98 0.73 -2.19
CA ARG A 27 11.29 1.30 -1.87
C ARG A 27 12.36 0.75 -2.80
N ASP A 28 12.46 -0.58 -2.87
CA ASP A 28 13.49 -1.33 -3.59
C ASP A 28 13.17 -1.54 -5.07
N HIS A 29 12.08 -0.93 -5.56
CA HIS A 29 11.67 -0.95 -6.97
C HIS A 29 11.28 -2.34 -7.51
N HIS A 30 10.82 -3.24 -6.63
CA HIS A 30 10.29 -4.56 -6.98
C HIS A 30 8.78 -4.46 -7.33
N MET A 31 8.47 -3.87 -8.49
CA MET A 31 7.08 -3.49 -8.82
C MET A 31 6.14 -4.67 -9.05
N ASP A 32 6.62 -5.77 -9.61
CA ASP A 32 5.82 -6.99 -9.79
C ASP A 32 5.31 -7.48 -8.44
N ARG A 33 6.18 -7.45 -7.42
CA ARG A 33 5.85 -7.84 -6.07
C ARG A 33 4.89 -6.85 -5.40
N ALA A 34 5.13 -5.55 -5.55
CA ALA A 34 4.22 -4.52 -5.04
C ALA A 34 2.82 -4.64 -5.68
N TRP A 35 2.77 -4.94 -6.98
CA TRP A 35 1.52 -5.15 -7.71
C TRP A 35 0.76 -6.37 -7.19
N GLU A 36 1.43 -7.51 -6.99
CA GLU A 36 0.81 -8.72 -6.43
C GLU A 36 0.16 -8.51 -5.06
N LEU A 37 0.72 -7.62 -4.25
CA LEU A 37 0.27 -7.31 -2.90
C LEU A 37 -0.96 -6.39 -2.86
N LEU A 38 -1.34 -5.75 -3.97
CA LEU A 38 -2.58 -4.99 -4.07
C LEU A 38 -3.82 -5.89 -4.13
N SER A 39 -4.93 -5.40 -3.57
CA SER A 39 -6.27 -5.96 -3.76
C SER A 39 -6.67 -5.90 -5.24
N LYS A 40 -7.58 -6.80 -5.69
CA LYS A 40 -8.12 -6.74 -7.05
C LYS A 40 -8.78 -5.39 -7.35
N GLU A 41 -9.46 -4.83 -6.35
CA GLU A 41 -10.13 -3.53 -6.43
C GLU A 41 -9.12 -2.39 -6.68
N SER A 42 -8.02 -2.35 -5.92
CA SER A 42 -6.96 -1.36 -6.09
C SER A 42 -6.24 -1.49 -7.43
N LYS A 43 -6.00 -2.71 -7.90
CA LYS A 43 -5.47 -2.96 -9.25
C LYS A 43 -6.39 -2.40 -10.33
N GLY A 44 -7.69 -2.71 -10.25
CA GLY A 44 -8.68 -2.22 -11.20
C GLY A 44 -8.75 -0.69 -11.26
N VAL A 45 -8.70 -0.02 -10.10
CA VAL A 45 -8.66 1.45 -10.02
C VAL A 45 -7.39 2.00 -10.68
N ARG A 46 -6.20 1.46 -10.37
CA ARG A 46 -4.95 1.93 -10.99
C ARG A 46 -4.94 1.71 -12.50
N GLN A 47 -5.42 0.56 -12.97
CA GLN A 47 -5.59 0.28 -14.41
C GLN A 47 -6.50 1.33 -15.07
N GLY A 48 -7.67 1.61 -14.49
CA GLY A 48 -8.61 2.60 -15.03
C GLY A 48 -8.03 4.01 -15.10
N ILE A 49 -7.34 4.45 -14.05
CA ILE A 49 -6.68 5.76 -14.02
C ILE A 49 -5.57 5.82 -15.07
N TRP A 50 -4.67 4.84 -15.10
CA TRP A 50 -3.56 4.82 -16.03
C TRP A 50 -4.02 4.82 -17.50
N GLY A 51 -5.05 4.02 -17.82
CA GLY A 51 -5.67 4.01 -19.14
C GLY A 51 -6.26 5.36 -19.53
N THR A 52 -6.96 6.01 -18.60
CA THR A 52 -7.56 7.34 -18.82
C THR A 52 -6.49 8.42 -19.05
N GLU A 53 -5.47 8.49 -18.19
CA GLU A 53 -4.40 9.50 -18.26
C GLU A 53 -3.58 9.39 -19.56
N ASN A 54 -3.36 8.17 -20.03
CA ASN A 54 -2.54 7.89 -21.20
C ASN A 54 -3.36 7.67 -22.48
N LYS A 55 -4.69 7.76 -22.42
CA LYS A 55 -5.63 7.53 -23.53
C LYS A 55 -5.45 6.14 -24.17
N ILE A 56 -5.31 5.11 -23.33
CA ILE A 56 -5.13 3.72 -23.71
C ILE A 56 -6.45 2.97 -23.52
N ASP A 57 -6.77 2.07 -24.46
CA ASP A 57 -7.92 1.19 -24.34
C ASP A 57 -7.83 0.29 -23.10
N LEU A 58 -8.92 0.20 -22.33
CA LEU A 58 -8.93 -0.54 -21.06
C LEU A 58 -8.68 -2.03 -21.23
N GLN A 59 -9.04 -2.63 -22.37
CA GLN A 59 -8.72 -4.03 -22.65
C GLN A 59 -7.22 -4.23 -22.83
N LEU A 60 -6.53 -3.30 -23.48
CA LEU A 60 -5.07 -3.30 -23.58
C LEU A 60 -4.40 -3.07 -22.22
N VAL A 61 -4.95 -2.19 -21.38
CA VAL A 61 -4.45 -2.00 -20.01
C VAL A 61 -4.59 -3.28 -19.21
N TYR A 62 -5.75 -3.95 -19.29
CA TYR A 62 -5.98 -5.21 -18.60
C TYR A 62 -4.99 -6.28 -19.05
N GLN A 63 -4.79 -6.45 -20.36
CA GLN A 63 -3.78 -7.37 -20.90
C GLN A 63 -2.38 -7.05 -20.37
N ALA A 64 -1.97 -5.78 -20.43
CA ALA A 64 -0.69 -5.33 -19.91
C ALA A 64 -0.54 -5.66 -18.42
N ALA A 65 -1.57 -5.44 -17.61
CA ALA A 65 -1.55 -5.65 -16.17
C ALA A 65 -1.43 -7.11 -15.71
N HIS A 66 -1.73 -8.05 -16.60
CA HIS A 66 -1.73 -9.49 -16.32
C HIS A 66 -0.63 -10.25 -17.07
N ASP A 67 0.16 -9.58 -17.91
CA ASP A 67 1.25 -10.17 -18.69
C ASP A 67 2.54 -9.32 -18.54
N PRO A 68 3.50 -9.78 -17.70
CA PRO A 68 4.78 -9.10 -17.54
C PRO A 68 5.61 -8.98 -18.84
N SER A 69 5.33 -9.80 -19.85
CA SER A 69 5.99 -9.74 -21.15
C SER A 69 5.36 -8.71 -22.10
N HIS A 70 4.19 -8.17 -21.74
CA HIS A 70 3.50 -7.17 -22.55
C HIS A 70 4.35 -5.89 -22.65
N PRO A 71 4.49 -5.27 -23.85
CA PRO A 71 5.37 -4.11 -24.05
C PRO A 71 5.09 -2.92 -23.12
N MET A 72 3.85 -2.80 -22.66
CA MET A 72 3.38 -1.70 -21.82
C MET A 72 3.48 -1.98 -20.31
N TYR A 73 3.79 -3.22 -19.91
CA TYR A 73 3.82 -3.62 -18.50
C TYR A 73 4.80 -2.77 -17.69
N LYS A 74 6.04 -2.66 -18.18
CA LYS A 74 7.09 -1.87 -17.52
C LYS A 74 6.68 -0.42 -17.33
N GLN A 75 6.11 0.21 -18.36
CA GLN A 75 5.66 1.60 -18.28
C GLN A 75 4.55 1.78 -17.23
N MET A 76 3.59 0.85 -17.18
CA MET A 76 2.52 0.88 -16.20
C MET A 76 3.04 0.66 -14.77
N MET A 77 4.00 -0.25 -14.57
CA MET A 77 4.63 -0.49 -13.27
C MET A 77 5.43 0.73 -12.78
N GLU A 78 6.15 1.42 -13.67
CA GLU A 78 6.84 2.68 -13.33
C GLU A 78 5.86 3.77 -12.92
N ASP A 79 4.75 3.90 -13.63
CA ASP A 79 3.70 4.86 -13.31
C ASP A 79 3.02 4.53 -11.98
N PHE A 80 2.71 3.25 -11.74
CA PHE A 80 2.20 2.76 -10.45
C PHE A 80 3.15 3.14 -9.31
N ARG A 81 4.47 2.96 -9.46
CA ARG A 81 5.44 3.39 -8.46
C ARG A 81 5.37 4.89 -8.20
N LYS A 82 5.36 5.70 -9.26
CA LYS A 82 5.26 7.16 -9.16
C LYS A 82 3.98 7.59 -8.43
N ALA A 83 2.86 6.94 -8.74
CA ALA A 83 1.59 7.21 -8.08
C ALA A 83 1.67 6.91 -6.58
N VAL A 84 2.28 5.79 -6.17
CA VAL A 84 2.49 5.47 -4.76
C VAL A 84 3.39 6.53 -4.10
N LEU A 85 4.51 6.88 -4.72
CA LEU A 85 5.49 7.82 -4.16
C LEU A 85 4.97 9.26 -4.07
N LYS A 86 3.92 9.61 -4.82
CA LYS A 86 3.22 10.90 -4.67
C LYS A 86 2.54 11.04 -3.30
N TYR A 87 2.08 9.93 -2.72
CA TYR A 87 1.45 9.90 -1.39
C TYR A 87 2.43 9.51 -0.30
N TRP A 88 3.38 8.62 -0.61
CA TRP A 88 4.34 8.06 0.33
C TRP A 88 5.77 8.28 -0.21
N PRO A 89 6.34 9.47 0.06
CA PRO A 89 7.70 9.81 -0.36
C PRO A 89 8.70 8.71 0.01
N LEU A 90 9.73 8.52 -0.81
CA LEU A 90 10.71 7.46 -0.58
C LEU A 90 11.42 7.57 0.77
N GLU A 91 11.62 8.80 1.25
CA GLU A 91 12.20 9.11 2.57
C GLU A 91 11.37 8.50 3.70
N ASP A 92 10.05 8.53 3.56
CA ASP A 92 9.10 7.93 4.51
C ASP A 92 9.11 6.40 4.44
N LEU A 93 9.58 5.81 3.34
CA LEU A 93 9.70 4.35 3.16
C LEU A 93 11.06 3.80 3.65
N SER A 94 11.96 4.67 4.10
CA SER A 94 13.23 4.27 4.73
C SER A 94 13.03 3.97 6.23
N ASP A 95 13.73 2.96 6.74
CA ASP A 95 13.69 2.56 8.15
C ASP A 95 12.27 2.32 8.72
N LEU A 96 11.41 1.66 7.95
CA LEU A 96 10.08 1.28 8.42
C LEU A 96 10.19 0.29 9.58
N GLY A 97 9.64 0.66 10.73
CA GLY A 97 9.57 -0.23 11.88
C GLY A 97 8.45 -1.26 11.76
N VAL A 98 8.40 -2.15 12.76
CA VAL A 98 7.34 -3.14 12.96
C VAL A 98 5.94 -2.52 12.85
N ALA A 99 5.06 -3.13 12.05
CA ALA A 99 3.72 -2.62 11.77
C ALA A 99 2.65 -3.23 12.70
N PRO A 100 2.23 -2.58 13.81
CA PRO A 100 1.04 -3.01 14.53
C PRO A 100 -0.21 -2.81 13.67
N THR A 101 -1.17 -3.73 13.79
CA THR A 101 -2.41 -3.75 13.01
C THR A 101 -3.61 -3.35 13.86
N SER A 102 -4.46 -2.46 13.34
CA SER A 102 -5.77 -2.13 13.89
C SER A 102 -6.86 -2.74 13.02
N TYR A 103 -7.63 -3.69 13.57
CA TYR A 103 -8.69 -4.40 12.84
C TYR A 103 -10.02 -3.67 13.00
N ILE A 104 -10.68 -3.35 11.89
CA ILE A 104 -12.02 -2.75 11.89
C ILE A 104 -13.06 -3.86 12.03
N ASP A 105 -12.92 -4.91 11.23
CA ASP A 105 -13.74 -6.11 11.21
C ASP A 105 -12.88 -7.32 10.80
N ALA A 106 -13.51 -8.42 10.37
CA ALA A 106 -12.82 -9.65 9.99
C ALA A 106 -11.98 -9.51 8.71
N ASP A 107 -12.37 -8.59 7.82
CA ASP A 107 -11.81 -8.48 6.47
C ASP A 107 -11.09 -7.15 6.24
N ASN A 108 -11.29 -6.15 7.12
CA ASN A 108 -10.72 -4.81 6.98
C ASN A 108 -9.80 -4.46 8.15
N ALA A 109 -8.62 -3.94 7.84
CA ALA A 109 -7.66 -3.51 8.83
C ALA A 109 -6.84 -2.30 8.36
N PHE A 110 -6.15 -1.67 9.30
CA PHE A 110 -5.12 -0.68 9.03
C PHE A 110 -3.80 -1.16 9.63
N ALA A 111 -2.80 -1.34 8.79
CA ALA A 111 -1.43 -1.56 9.23
C ALA A 111 -0.75 -0.19 9.40
N PHE A 112 -0.08 0.00 10.55
CA PHE A 112 0.64 1.23 10.82
C PHE A 112 2.14 0.98 10.74
N LEU A 113 2.83 1.50 9.73
CA LEU A 113 4.28 1.42 9.60
C LEU A 113 4.93 2.68 10.22
N PRO A 114 5.51 2.60 11.43
CA PRO A 114 6.17 3.75 12.03
C PRO A 114 7.44 4.11 11.23
N PHE A 115 7.66 5.40 11.01
CA PHE A 115 8.97 5.88 10.61
C PHE A 115 9.93 5.69 11.78
N SER A 116 11.07 5.03 11.58
CA SER A 116 12.07 4.96 12.65
C SER A 116 12.71 6.33 12.84
N MET A 117 12.22 7.09 13.82
CA MET A 117 13.11 8.00 14.52
C MET A 117 13.98 7.15 15.45
N THR A 118 15.19 6.84 14.98
CA THR A 118 16.34 6.39 15.80
C THR A 118 16.02 5.47 16.99
N ASN A 119 16.12 4.15 16.80
CA ASN A 119 16.51 3.13 17.79
C ASN A 119 16.08 3.28 19.27
N ASN A 120 14.90 3.84 19.58
CA ASN A 120 14.40 3.90 20.96
C ASN A 120 13.11 3.09 21.10
N HIS A 121 13.30 1.79 21.38
CA HIS A 121 12.24 0.83 21.70
C HIS A 121 11.35 1.27 22.88
N GLU A 122 11.81 2.16 23.76
CA GLU A 122 11.09 2.63 24.95
C GLU A 122 9.85 3.51 24.65
N LEU A 123 9.75 4.10 23.46
CA LEU A 123 8.63 4.97 23.08
C LEU A 123 7.41 4.19 22.55
N ALA A 124 7.48 2.85 22.46
CA ALA A 124 6.36 2.02 21.97
C ALA A 124 5.24 1.86 22.99
N GLU A 125 5.58 1.93 24.28
CA GLU A 125 4.65 1.63 25.37
C GLU A 125 3.78 2.84 25.78
N LYS A 126 4.15 4.07 25.42
CA LYS A 126 3.55 5.29 25.98
C LYS A 126 2.48 5.98 25.11
N GLY A 127 2.07 5.40 23.98
CA GLY A 127 0.96 5.94 23.18
C GLY A 127 1.21 7.33 22.57
N THR A 128 2.47 7.78 22.52
CA THR A 128 2.86 9.03 21.87
C THR A 128 2.64 8.97 20.37
N VAL A 129 2.22 10.09 19.78
CA VAL A 129 2.01 10.27 18.35
C VAL A 129 3.27 9.83 17.60
N ARG A 130 3.17 8.73 16.85
CA ARG A 130 4.23 8.24 15.97
C ARG A 130 3.91 8.71 14.56
N ASN A 131 4.88 9.34 13.90
CA ASN A 131 4.79 9.53 12.46
C ASN A 131 4.98 8.17 11.80
N GLY A 132 4.19 7.90 10.77
CA GLY A 132 4.21 6.62 10.09
C GLY A 132 3.11 6.52 9.05
N LEU A 133 3.22 5.53 8.17
CA LEU A 133 2.25 5.25 7.13
C LEU A 133 1.12 4.42 7.69
N ILE A 134 -0.11 4.84 7.38
CA ILE A 134 -1.29 4.01 7.60
C ILE A 134 -1.63 3.39 6.25
N ILE A 135 -1.49 2.08 6.16
CA ILE A 135 -1.84 1.31 4.98
C ILE A 135 -3.18 0.62 5.24
N PRO A 136 -4.25 0.96 4.50
CA PRO A 136 -5.48 0.19 4.56
C PRO A 136 -5.26 -1.19 3.93
N MET A 137 -5.84 -2.19 4.57
CA MET A 137 -5.63 -3.59 4.26
C MET A 137 -6.99 -4.29 4.15
N PHE A 138 -7.11 -5.18 3.17
CA PHE A 138 -8.30 -5.99 2.92
C PHE A 138 -7.93 -7.48 2.84
N LEU A 139 -8.69 -8.35 3.48
CA LEU A 139 -8.50 -9.79 3.44
C LEU A 139 -9.17 -10.35 2.19
N GLU A 140 -8.37 -10.65 1.16
CA GLU A 140 -8.85 -11.19 -0.11
C GLU A 140 -8.43 -12.65 -0.23
N GLU A 141 -9.40 -13.56 -0.32
CA GLU A 141 -9.15 -15.01 -0.48
C GLU A 141 -8.24 -15.59 0.61
N GLY A 142 -8.37 -15.09 1.83
CA GLY A 142 -7.57 -15.51 2.98
C GLY A 142 -6.16 -14.91 3.05
N ILE A 143 -5.82 -13.96 2.17
CA ILE A 143 -4.53 -13.27 2.15
C ILE A 143 -4.75 -11.77 2.34
N TRP A 144 -4.04 -11.15 3.27
CA TRP A 144 -4.07 -9.70 3.44
C TRP A 144 -3.44 -9.01 2.24
N LYS A 145 -4.20 -8.08 1.65
CA LYS A 145 -3.81 -7.25 0.52
C LYS A 145 -3.83 -5.78 0.91
N VAL A 146 -2.94 -5.02 0.28
CA VAL A 146 -2.94 -3.56 0.36
C VAL A 146 -4.14 -3.05 -0.43
N ASP A 147 -5.01 -2.32 0.26
CA ASP A 147 -6.19 -1.71 -0.32
C ASP A 147 -6.06 -0.19 -0.27
N LEU A 148 -6.00 0.46 -1.43
CA LEU A 148 -5.79 1.89 -1.58
C LEU A 148 -7.05 2.57 -2.16
N PRO A 149 -8.21 2.46 -1.50
CA PRO A 149 -9.45 3.04 -1.99
C PRO A 149 -9.39 4.58 -2.00
N GLY A 150 -8.47 5.18 -1.24
CA GLY A 150 -8.18 6.62 -1.26
C GLY A 150 -7.73 7.14 -2.63
N TRP A 151 -7.19 6.29 -3.51
CA TRP A 151 -6.86 6.64 -4.90
C TRP A 151 -8.08 7.00 -5.75
N ARG A 152 -9.29 6.63 -5.29
CA ARG A 152 -10.55 7.03 -5.92
C ARG A 152 -10.88 8.52 -5.72
N HIS A 153 -10.42 9.11 -4.62
CA HIS A 153 -10.81 10.45 -4.18
C HIS A 153 -9.68 11.47 -4.36
N ALA A 154 -8.48 11.02 -4.67
CA ALA A 154 -7.31 11.88 -4.85
C ALA A 154 -7.31 12.70 -6.16
N TRP A 155 -8.42 12.67 -6.89
CA TRP A 155 -8.70 13.44 -8.11
C TRP A 155 -9.84 14.45 -7.93
N ILE A 156 -10.37 14.60 -6.71
CA ILE A 156 -11.26 15.72 -6.37
C ILE A 156 -10.37 16.89 -5.95
N ASP A 157 -9.56 17.39 -6.89
CA ASP A 157 -9.10 18.77 -6.84
C ASP A 157 -10.23 19.60 -7.47
N THR A 158 -11.16 20.07 -6.64
CA THR A 158 -11.98 21.26 -6.90
C THR A 158 -11.38 22.44 -6.20
#